data_AF-A0AAF0AX59-F1
#
_entry.id   AF-A0AAF0AX59-F1
#
_cell.length_a   1.000
_cell.length_b   1.000
_cell.length_c   1.000
_cell.angle_alpha   90.00
_cell.angle_beta   90.00
_cell.angle_gamma   90.00
#
_symmetry.space_group_name_H-M   'P 1'
#
loop_
_entity.id
_entity.type
_entity.pdbx_description
1 polymer ?
#
loop_
_entity_poly.entity_id
_entity_poly.type
_entity_poly.pdbx_seq_one_letter_code
_entity_poly.pdbx_strand_id
1 'polypeptide(L)'
;MGFWGRSRFETEGKHILVTGGSQGFGLALAKQLVLRGGHVTIAARTESKLKVAVEELLKLKAHDDQVIQYRSVDLTNYEDVKTMIDCLEVCPDHLAHCAGSSYPGFFVDLHPVVFENQMRQNYLASVYITHALIKRMKDISVPYSRRIMLTSSILSALPLVGYNAYSPTKAAVRALADGLRQECILYGIEVSIFLPATILSPGYEEENRLKPSLVLEMEKSDKAQTCETVAYYCMKGLDNGDFAITNNFVGDIMKNHSRTSSPHDNPILEFLYCMLTFFVWPFVRTQLDQDVYKYALEHRLRTVAPSRSNSFVTLLLSSIQFCIFYYLIPSLVANPYVTLLKTFPLWLLLQTIQTYFQRPRGHFTLATIIRSIGAMSLGSVVIAFTLLAFGAPLVNNFQLSFLCAATLSVLIIYPLSFFFQADYMCWGQFLAFKQFKTLGSLQYRAWGPILGAWAGAIPIPLDWDRPWQAWPITVVVGSFIGHLIATILGELLQ
;
A
#
# COMPACT_ATOMS: atom_id res chain seq x y z
N MET A 1 20.50 0.30 -30.22
CA MET A 1 20.20 -0.36 -28.93
C MET A 1 18.97 -1.24 -29.11
N GLY A 2 19.05 -2.52 -28.72
CA GLY A 2 17.93 -3.45 -28.89
C GLY A 2 16.75 -3.12 -27.99
N PHE A 3 15.54 -3.53 -28.40
CA PHE A 3 14.24 -3.33 -27.72
C PHE A 3 14.19 -3.74 -26.22
N TRP A 4 15.25 -4.38 -25.71
CA TRP A 4 15.35 -4.99 -24.38
C TRP A 4 16.60 -4.56 -23.58
N GLY A 5 17.49 -3.75 -24.15
CA GLY A 5 18.74 -3.34 -23.48
C GLY A 5 18.57 -2.05 -22.69
N ARG A 6 18.71 -2.11 -21.36
CA ARG A 6 18.84 -0.91 -20.51
C ARG A 6 20.23 -0.29 -20.72
N SER A 7 20.30 1.03 -20.86
CA SER A 7 21.59 1.71 -20.90
C SER A 7 22.22 1.72 -19.50
N ARG A 8 23.52 1.46 -19.44
CA ARG A 8 24.27 1.56 -18.19
C ARG A 8 24.54 3.02 -17.87
N PHE A 9 24.60 3.35 -16.59
CA PHE A 9 25.01 4.68 -16.14
C PHE A 9 26.53 4.84 -16.30
N GLU A 10 26.96 5.37 -17.45
CA GLU A 10 28.36 5.66 -17.74
C GLU A 10 28.85 6.85 -16.92
N THR A 11 29.93 6.68 -16.16
CA THR A 11 30.50 7.75 -15.32
C THR A 11 31.88 8.20 -15.79
N GLU A 12 32.68 7.28 -16.31
CA GLU A 12 34.07 7.56 -16.68
C GLU A 12 34.15 8.58 -17.81
N GLY A 13 34.91 9.65 -17.60
CA GLY A 13 35.06 10.76 -18.54
C GLY A 13 33.79 11.61 -18.74
N LYS A 14 32.71 11.37 -17.99
CA LYS A 14 31.47 12.16 -18.06
C LYS A 14 31.48 13.29 -17.05
N HIS A 15 30.80 14.39 -17.36
CA HIS A 15 30.57 15.47 -16.39
C HIS A 15 29.24 15.25 -15.66
N ILE A 16 29.30 15.09 -14.33
CA ILE A 16 28.13 14.89 -13.47
C ILE A 16 27.95 16.08 -12.52
N LEU A 17 26.78 16.71 -12.60
CA LEU A 17 26.35 17.75 -11.67
C LEU A 17 25.61 17.10 -10.48
N VAL A 18 26.09 17.33 -9.26
CA VAL A 18 25.50 16.77 -8.03
C VAL A 18 25.03 17.91 -7.14
N THR A 19 23.70 18.11 -7.02
CA THR A 19 23.16 19.09 -6.07
C THR A 19 23.07 18.51 -4.67
N GLY A 20 23.21 19.33 -3.62
CA GLY A 20 23.31 18.82 -2.25
C GLY A 20 24.63 18.11 -1.98
N GLY A 21 25.64 18.30 -2.84
CA GLY A 21 26.92 17.60 -2.78
C GLY A 21 27.88 18.06 -1.68
N SER A 22 27.50 19.03 -0.84
CA SER A 22 28.37 19.54 0.23
C SER A 22 28.41 18.67 1.49
N GLN A 23 27.43 17.78 1.69
CA GLN A 23 27.33 16.89 2.86
C GLN A 23 26.33 15.75 2.62
N GLY A 24 26.28 14.76 3.53
CA GLY A 24 25.26 13.71 3.53
C GLY A 24 25.27 12.83 2.28
N PHE A 25 24.08 12.40 1.83
CA PHE A 25 23.92 11.50 0.69
C PHE A 25 24.52 12.06 -0.61
N GLY A 26 24.34 13.36 -0.88
CA GLY A 26 24.89 13.99 -2.09
C GLY A 26 26.42 13.93 -2.14
N LEU A 27 27.09 14.18 -1.02
CA LEU A 27 28.55 14.04 -0.92
C LEU A 27 28.99 12.58 -1.08
N ALA A 28 28.30 11.64 -0.42
CA ALA A 28 28.62 10.21 -0.54
C ALA A 28 28.45 9.70 -1.98
N LEU A 29 27.43 10.16 -2.69
CA LEU A 29 27.24 9.86 -4.11
C LEU A 29 28.34 10.50 -4.98
N ALA A 30 28.70 11.77 -4.72
CA ALA A 30 29.82 12.42 -5.40
C ALA A 30 31.13 11.65 -5.24
N LYS A 31 31.43 11.12 -4.04
CA LYS A 31 32.61 10.26 -3.81
C LYS A 31 32.61 9.03 -4.72
N GLN A 32 31.47 8.35 -4.85
CA GLN A 32 31.34 7.19 -5.75
C GLN A 32 31.54 7.56 -7.23
N LEU A 33 31.02 8.72 -7.66
CA LEU A 33 31.17 9.22 -9.03
C LEU A 33 32.63 9.57 -9.37
N VAL A 34 33.34 10.21 -8.44
CA VAL A 34 34.76 10.53 -8.61
C VAL A 34 35.61 9.26 -8.66
N LEU A 35 35.37 8.29 -7.77
CA LEU A 35 36.08 6.99 -7.78
C LEU A 35 35.88 6.20 -9.08
N ARG A 36 34.82 6.50 -9.84
CA ARG A 36 34.52 5.87 -11.14
C ARG A 36 34.93 6.75 -12.34
N GLY A 37 35.87 7.67 -12.15
CA GLY A 37 36.46 8.46 -13.24
C GLY A 37 35.60 9.62 -13.76
N GLY A 38 34.53 10.01 -13.05
CA GLY A 38 33.69 11.14 -13.46
C GLY A 38 34.30 12.51 -13.13
N HIS A 39 34.06 13.50 -13.99
CA HIS A 39 34.25 14.91 -13.64
C HIS A 39 33.02 15.34 -12.83
N VAL A 40 33.21 15.90 -11.64
CA VAL A 40 32.10 16.17 -10.71
C VAL A 40 32.05 17.63 -10.32
N THR A 41 30.91 18.27 -10.60
CA THR A 41 30.57 19.57 -10.04
C THR A 41 29.56 19.40 -8.92
N ILE A 42 29.90 19.79 -7.70
CA ILE A 42 28.94 19.79 -6.57
C ILE A 42 28.29 21.17 -6.40
N ALA A 43 26.99 21.20 -6.18
CA ALA A 43 26.24 22.45 -5.99
C ALA A 43 25.48 22.46 -4.66
N ALA A 44 25.62 23.53 -3.87
CA ALA A 44 24.90 23.75 -2.62
C ALA A 44 24.92 25.23 -2.23
N ARG A 45 24.28 25.61 -1.13
CA ARG A 45 24.20 27.01 -0.66
C ARG A 45 25.45 27.49 0.09
N THR A 46 26.06 26.61 0.88
CA THR A 46 27.10 26.99 1.84
C THR A 46 28.49 26.77 1.24
N GLU A 47 29.10 27.84 0.76
CA GLU A 47 30.41 27.79 0.08
C GLU A 47 31.52 27.17 0.94
N SER A 48 31.56 27.46 2.24
CA SER A 48 32.57 26.89 3.15
C SER A 48 32.49 25.36 3.22
N LYS A 49 31.29 24.78 3.24
CA LYS A 49 31.09 23.32 3.20
C LYS A 49 31.45 22.73 1.84
N LEU A 50 31.18 23.45 0.76
CA LEU A 50 31.55 23.02 -0.60
C LEU A 50 33.06 22.95 -0.78
N LYS A 51 33.83 23.91 -0.26
CA LYS A 51 35.30 23.89 -0.31
C LYS A 51 35.87 22.65 0.37
N VAL A 52 35.41 22.35 1.60
CA VAL A 52 35.81 21.14 2.33
C VAL A 52 35.44 19.87 1.55
N ALA A 53 34.22 19.80 1.01
CA ALA A 53 33.77 18.67 0.21
C ALA A 53 34.63 18.46 -1.05
N VAL A 54 35.03 19.54 -1.75
CA VAL A 54 35.93 19.43 -2.91
C VAL A 54 37.30 18.94 -2.51
N GLU A 55 37.87 19.40 -1.39
CA GLU A 55 39.15 18.88 -0.87
C GLU A 55 39.09 17.39 -0.56
N GLU A 56 37.97 16.88 -0.05
CA GLU A 56 37.75 15.44 0.14
C GLU A 56 37.66 14.70 -1.19
N LEU A 57 36.91 15.23 -2.16
CA LEU A 57 36.71 14.61 -3.47
C LEU A 57 38.00 14.56 -4.30
N LEU A 58 38.84 15.60 -4.23
CA LEU A 58 40.13 15.66 -4.91
C LEU A 58 41.07 14.51 -4.50
N LYS A 59 40.98 14.04 -3.25
CA LYS A 59 41.78 12.90 -2.74
C LYS A 59 41.30 11.54 -3.27
N LEU A 60 40.14 11.49 -3.90
CA LEU A 60 39.49 10.26 -4.36
C LEU A 60 39.52 10.11 -5.88
N LYS A 61 40.19 11.02 -6.59
CA LYS A 61 40.37 10.93 -8.04
C LYS A 61 40.93 9.56 -8.42
N ALA A 62 40.28 8.90 -9.38
CA ALA A 62 40.78 7.73 -10.07
C ALA A 62 41.86 8.09 -11.10
N HIS A 63 41.73 9.28 -11.72
CA HIS A 63 42.62 9.79 -12.77
C HIS A 63 42.96 11.28 -12.52
N ASP A 64 44.16 11.70 -12.92
CA ASP A 64 44.65 13.07 -12.66
C ASP A 64 43.86 14.15 -13.41
N ASP A 65 43.35 13.82 -14.60
CA ASP A 65 42.61 14.68 -15.53
C ASP A 65 41.15 14.97 -15.09
N GLN A 66 40.67 14.29 -14.05
CA GLN A 66 39.33 14.54 -13.52
C GLN A 66 39.18 15.99 -13.05
N VAL A 67 38.04 16.61 -13.35
CA VAL A 67 37.74 17.99 -12.97
C VAL A 67 36.72 17.96 -11.84
N ILE A 68 37.15 18.40 -10.66
CA ILE A 68 36.31 18.46 -9.46
C ILE A 68 36.11 19.93 -9.09
N GLN A 69 34.87 20.40 -9.15
CA GLN A 69 34.53 21.80 -8.91
C GLN A 69 33.30 21.93 -8.02
N TYR A 70 33.03 23.16 -7.56
CA TYR A 70 31.79 23.49 -6.88
C TYR A 70 31.12 24.73 -7.46
N ARG A 71 29.81 24.87 -7.18
CA ARG A 71 29.03 26.08 -7.41
C ARG A 71 28.19 26.39 -6.18
N SER A 72 28.33 27.60 -5.64
CA SER A 72 27.47 28.10 -4.58
C SER A 72 26.19 28.67 -5.22
N VAL A 73 25.03 28.11 -4.92
CA VAL A 73 23.76 28.50 -5.53
C VAL A 73 22.58 28.17 -4.62
N ASP A 74 21.60 29.08 -4.56
CA ASP A 74 20.29 28.77 -3.99
C ASP A 74 19.38 28.16 -5.06
N LEU A 75 19.11 26.86 -4.91
CA LEU A 75 18.27 26.12 -5.85
C LEU A 75 16.79 26.53 -5.79
N THR A 76 16.38 27.36 -4.82
CA THR A 76 15.02 27.88 -4.73
C THR A 76 14.79 29.14 -5.57
N ASN A 77 15.83 29.67 -6.21
CA ASN A 77 15.77 30.78 -7.15
C ASN A 77 16.10 30.30 -8.57
N TYR A 78 15.13 30.41 -9.48
CA TYR A 78 15.31 29.96 -10.86
C TYR A 78 16.39 30.72 -11.63
N GLU A 79 16.53 32.04 -11.43
CA GLU A 79 17.52 32.84 -12.16
C GLU A 79 18.95 32.53 -11.72
N ASP A 80 19.14 32.26 -10.42
CA ASP A 80 20.44 31.85 -9.89
C ASP A 80 20.83 30.46 -10.44
N VAL A 81 19.87 29.53 -10.50
CA VAL A 81 20.06 28.20 -11.09
C VAL A 81 20.39 28.30 -12.57
N LYS A 82 19.63 29.10 -13.33
CA LYS A 82 19.85 29.32 -14.76
C LYS A 82 21.24 29.90 -15.00
N THR A 83 21.62 30.94 -14.25
CA THR A 83 22.94 31.57 -14.35
C THR A 83 24.06 30.58 -14.05
N MET A 84 23.91 29.78 -12.99
CA MET A 84 24.88 28.73 -12.65
C MET A 84 25.03 27.72 -13.78
N ILE A 85 23.92 27.24 -14.36
CA ILE A 85 23.94 26.32 -15.48
C ILE A 85 24.59 26.96 -16.70
N ASP A 86 24.24 28.19 -17.09
CA ASP A 86 24.80 28.88 -18.26
C ASP A 86 26.31 29.11 -18.13
N CYS A 87 26.81 29.37 -16.91
CA CYS A 87 28.22 29.59 -16.62
C CYS A 87 29.08 28.32 -16.52
N LEU A 88 28.51 27.11 -16.65
CA LEU A 88 29.33 25.89 -16.76
C LEU A 88 30.01 25.86 -18.12
N GLU A 89 31.33 25.66 -18.16
CA GLU A 89 32.08 25.60 -19.42
C GLU A 89 31.62 24.40 -20.27
N VAL A 90 31.52 23.23 -19.63
CA VAL A 90 31.06 21.99 -20.24
C VAL A 90 29.65 21.69 -19.75
N CYS A 91 28.71 21.45 -20.68
CA CYS A 91 27.37 20.99 -20.33
C CYS A 91 27.48 19.64 -19.60
N PRO A 92 26.91 19.50 -18.39
CA PRO A 92 26.85 18.19 -17.72
C PRO A 92 26.19 17.13 -18.61
N ASP A 93 26.71 15.91 -18.54
CA ASP A 93 26.11 14.71 -19.14
C ASP A 93 25.03 14.13 -18.24
N HIS A 94 25.24 14.22 -16.92
CA HIS A 94 24.34 13.66 -15.92
C HIS A 94 24.03 14.66 -14.80
N LEU A 95 22.85 14.50 -14.22
CA LEU A 95 22.42 15.22 -13.03
C LEU A 95 22.04 14.22 -11.93
N ALA A 96 22.62 14.39 -10.76
CA ALA A 96 22.16 13.78 -9.52
C ALA A 96 21.58 14.87 -8.61
N HIS A 97 20.26 15.04 -8.66
CA HIS A 97 19.58 16.04 -7.83
C HIS A 97 19.27 15.45 -6.45
N CYS A 98 20.19 15.66 -5.51
CA CYS A 98 20.09 15.19 -4.12
C CYS A 98 19.70 16.28 -3.11
N ALA A 99 19.57 17.54 -3.54
CA ALA A 99 19.22 18.62 -2.62
C ALA A 99 17.76 18.50 -2.14
N GLY A 100 17.55 18.74 -0.85
CA GLY A 100 16.24 18.70 -0.22
C GLY A 100 16.37 18.78 1.30
N SER A 101 15.26 19.00 1.97
CA SER A 101 15.18 19.02 3.44
C SER A 101 13.82 18.51 3.88
N SER A 102 13.72 18.11 5.14
CA SER A 102 12.46 17.75 5.79
C SER A 102 12.25 18.65 6.99
N TYR A 103 11.01 19.13 7.17
CA TYR A 103 10.59 19.87 8.36
C TYR A 103 9.37 19.16 8.96
N PRO A 104 9.57 18.26 9.94
CA PRO A 104 8.49 17.50 10.54
C PRO A 104 7.74 18.33 11.57
N GLY A 105 6.46 18.00 11.76
CA GLY A 105 5.59 18.61 12.74
C GLY A 105 4.13 18.27 12.47
N PHE A 106 3.27 18.39 13.49
CA PHE A 106 1.85 18.20 13.25
C PHE A 106 1.30 19.34 12.40
N PHE A 107 0.42 18.99 11.46
CA PHE A 107 -0.13 19.93 10.49
C PHE A 107 -0.70 21.20 11.13
N VAL A 108 -1.38 21.04 12.27
CA VAL A 108 -2.02 22.15 13.01
C VAL A 108 -1.04 23.08 13.72
N ASP A 109 0.19 22.63 13.98
CA ASP A 109 1.22 23.38 14.71
C ASP A 109 2.21 24.08 13.77
N LEU A 110 2.23 23.69 12.49
CA LEU A 110 3.14 24.26 11.50
C LEU A 110 2.60 25.57 10.92
N HIS A 111 3.43 26.60 10.92
CA HIS A 111 3.12 27.86 10.23
C HIS A 111 3.04 27.65 8.70
N PRO A 112 2.08 28.25 7.97
CA PRO A 112 1.92 28.06 6.52
C PRO A 112 3.21 28.24 5.68
N VAL A 113 4.07 29.19 6.09
CA VAL A 113 5.38 29.42 5.46
C VAL A 113 6.27 28.17 5.40
N VAL A 114 6.12 27.23 6.34
CA VAL A 114 6.86 25.96 6.33
C VAL A 114 6.49 25.14 5.09
N PHE A 115 5.21 25.07 4.73
CA PHE A 115 4.73 24.35 3.56
C PHE A 115 5.24 24.99 2.27
N GLU A 116 5.21 26.32 2.18
CA GLU A 116 5.77 27.06 1.05
C GLU A 116 7.27 26.81 0.90
N ASN A 117 8.01 26.86 2.01
CA ASN A 117 9.46 26.60 2.02
C ASN A 117 9.78 25.16 1.62
N GLN A 118 9.04 24.17 2.13
CA GLN A 118 9.22 22.77 1.76
C GLN A 118 8.92 22.55 0.27
N MET A 119 7.86 23.16 -0.28
CA MET A 119 7.57 23.13 -1.71
C MET A 119 8.69 23.77 -2.54
N ARG A 120 9.23 24.91 -2.11
CA ARG A 120 10.36 25.58 -2.78
C ARG A 120 11.62 24.72 -2.77
N GLN A 121 11.99 24.19 -1.61
CA GLN A 121 13.24 23.46 -1.41
C GLN A 121 13.24 22.05 -2.00
N ASN A 122 12.10 21.36 -2.02
CA ASN A 122 12.03 19.98 -2.48
C ASN A 122 11.47 19.86 -3.90
N TYR A 123 10.38 20.55 -4.22
CA TYR A 123 9.73 20.40 -5.54
C TYR A 123 10.25 21.42 -6.54
N LEU A 124 10.14 22.72 -6.25
CA LEU A 124 10.55 23.75 -7.21
C LEU A 124 12.06 23.72 -7.48
N ALA A 125 12.89 23.41 -6.48
CA ALA A 125 14.31 23.18 -6.71
C ALA A 125 14.58 22.06 -7.73
N SER A 126 13.82 20.96 -7.68
CA SER A 126 13.89 19.89 -8.69
C SER A 126 13.45 20.38 -10.07
N VAL A 127 12.35 21.15 -10.13
CA VAL A 127 11.86 21.74 -11.38
C VAL A 127 12.90 22.67 -11.98
N TYR A 128 13.45 23.61 -11.21
CA TYR A 128 14.37 24.64 -11.70
C TYR A 128 15.65 24.05 -12.26
N ILE A 129 16.30 23.14 -11.52
CA ILE A 129 17.56 22.54 -11.96
C ILE A 129 17.38 21.64 -13.18
N THR A 130 16.31 20.83 -13.20
CA THR A 130 16.05 19.95 -14.35
C THR A 130 15.64 20.74 -15.57
N HIS A 131 14.77 21.74 -15.43
CA HIS A 131 14.33 22.58 -16.53
C HIS A 131 15.51 23.36 -17.15
N ALA A 132 16.33 24.01 -16.34
CA ALA A 132 17.50 24.75 -16.83
C ALA A 132 18.49 23.81 -17.54
N LEU A 133 18.76 22.64 -16.96
CA LEU A 133 19.70 21.68 -17.54
C LEU A 133 19.18 21.02 -18.82
N ILE A 134 17.91 20.59 -18.86
CA ILE A 134 17.28 20.02 -20.06
C ILE A 134 17.29 21.04 -21.20
N LYS A 135 16.99 22.32 -20.91
CA LYS A 135 17.08 23.40 -21.91
C LYS A 135 18.48 23.52 -22.53
N ARG A 136 19.53 23.26 -21.76
CA ARG A 136 20.92 23.25 -22.26
C ARG A 136 21.27 21.95 -22.98
N MET A 137 20.75 20.81 -22.51
CA MET A 137 21.05 19.48 -23.08
C MET A 137 20.33 19.20 -24.41
N LYS A 138 19.09 19.69 -24.58
CA LYS A 138 18.18 19.24 -25.65
C LYS A 138 18.69 19.44 -27.07
N ASP A 139 19.52 20.46 -27.30
CA ASP A 139 20.03 20.82 -28.62
C ASP A 139 21.45 20.24 -28.86
N ILE A 140 22.02 19.51 -27.89
CA ILE A 140 23.36 18.93 -27.95
C ILE A 140 23.26 17.42 -28.18
N SER A 141 23.56 16.98 -29.40
CA SER A 141 23.63 15.55 -29.72
C SER A 141 24.90 14.91 -29.14
N VAL A 142 24.75 13.78 -28.47
CA VAL A 142 25.85 12.96 -27.94
C VAL A 142 25.65 11.49 -28.32
N PRO A 143 26.73 10.69 -28.47
CA PRO A 143 26.61 9.28 -28.89
C PRO A 143 26.13 8.32 -27.77
N TYR A 144 25.79 8.85 -26.60
CA TYR A 144 25.35 8.11 -25.41
C TYR A 144 24.10 8.77 -24.82
N SER A 145 23.38 8.04 -23.94
CA SER A 145 22.24 8.61 -23.23
C SER A 145 22.70 9.45 -22.05
N ARG A 146 22.17 10.67 -21.94
CA ARG A 146 22.30 11.48 -20.73
C ARG A 146 21.33 10.99 -19.66
N ARG A 147 21.57 11.31 -18.39
CA ARG A 147 20.69 10.86 -17.30
C ARG A 147 20.45 11.90 -16.22
N ILE A 148 19.19 12.05 -15.85
CA ILE A 148 18.73 12.88 -14.73
C ILE A 148 18.18 11.97 -13.63
N MET A 149 18.81 11.97 -12.47
CA MET A 149 18.33 11.31 -11.26
C MET A 149 17.74 12.35 -10.30
N LEU A 150 16.49 12.13 -9.89
CA LEU A 150 15.79 12.95 -8.90
C LEU A 150 15.67 12.20 -7.56
N THR A 151 16.01 12.85 -6.45
CA THR A 151 15.87 12.26 -5.11
C THR A 151 14.51 12.60 -4.49
N SER A 152 13.63 11.61 -4.42
CA SER A 152 12.37 11.67 -3.69
C SER A 152 12.53 11.08 -2.26
N SER A 153 11.60 10.25 -1.82
CA SER A 153 11.62 9.55 -0.54
C SER A 153 10.61 8.41 -0.57
N ILE A 154 10.83 7.37 0.26
CA ILE A 154 9.79 6.36 0.49
C ILE A 154 8.51 6.94 1.10
N LEU A 155 8.59 8.10 1.76
CA LEU A 155 7.43 8.84 2.27
C LEU A 155 6.55 9.44 1.16
N SER A 156 6.95 9.36 -0.11
CA SER A 156 6.07 9.61 -1.27
C SER A 156 5.09 8.45 -1.51
N ALA A 157 5.45 7.24 -1.07
CA ALA A 157 4.65 6.03 -1.17
C ALA A 157 3.83 5.75 0.10
N LEU A 158 4.36 6.18 1.24
CA LEU A 158 3.75 6.02 2.56
C LEU A 158 3.74 7.38 3.30
N PRO A 159 2.72 8.22 3.10
CA PRO A 159 2.55 9.43 3.91
C PRO A 159 2.36 9.05 5.39
N LEU A 160 3.11 9.71 6.26
CA LEU A 160 3.13 9.43 7.69
C LEU A 160 2.74 10.68 8.49
N VAL A 161 2.17 10.49 9.68
CA VAL A 161 1.88 11.60 10.60
C VAL A 161 3.16 12.40 10.86
N GLY A 162 3.04 13.72 10.96
CA GLY A 162 4.18 14.60 11.18
C GLY A 162 4.94 15.00 9.90
N TYR A 163 4.67 14.37 8.75
CA TYR A 163 5.37 14.69 7.49
C TYR A 163 4.49 15.39 6.46
N ASN A 164 3.36 15.98 6.86
CA ASN A 164 2.43 16.63 5.93
C ASN A 164 3.01 17.86 5.19
N ALA A 165 4.07 18.48 5.71
CA ALA A 165 4.79 19.53 4.98
C ALA A 165 5.84 18.97 3.99
N TYR A 166 6.25 17.70 4.14
CA TYR A 166 7.34 17.08 3.39
C TYR A 166 6.84 16.03 2.37
N SER A 167 6.08 15.03 2.81
CA SER A 167 5.60 13.91 1.97
C SER A 167 4.91 14.36 0.68
N PRO A 168 4.01 15.39 0.69
CA PRO A 168 3.40 15.87 -0.55
C PRO A 168 4.41 16.40 -1.56
N THR A 169 5.48 17.06 -1.09
CA THR A 169 6.54 17.59 -1.97
C THR A 169 7.30 16.46 -2.66
N LYS A 170 7.54 15.34 -1.95
CA LYS A 170 8.23 14.16 -2.50
C LYS A 170 7.32 13.35 -3.44
N ALA A 171 6.02 13.30 -3.18
CA ALA A 171 5.04 12.79 -4.14
C ALA A 171 4.98 13.64 -5.42
N ALA A 172 5.06 14.97 -5.31
CA ALA A 172 5.13 15.86 -6.47
C ALA A 172 6.41 15.65 -7.30
N VAL A 173 7.56 15.44 -6.66
CA VAL A 173 8.81 15.07 -7.36
C VAL A 173 8.66 13.71 -8.08
N ARG A 174 7.92 12.76 -7.51
CA ARG A 174 7.63 11.48 -8.17
C ARG A 174 6.81 11.65 -9.44
N ALA A 175 5.72 12.42 -9.35
CA ALA A 175 4.90 12.75 -10.52
C ALA A 175 5.71 13.49 -11.60
N LEU A 176 6.59 14.42 -11.19
CA LEU A 176 7.51 15.12 -12.10
C LEU A 176 8.43 14.13 -12.84
N ALA A 177 9.03 13.17 -12.13
CA ALA A 177 9.90 12.17 -12.74
C ALA A 177 9.16 11.27 -13.74
N ASP A 178 7.95 10.81 -13.41
CA ASP A 178 7.11 9.98 -14.29
C ASP A 178 6.73 10.73 -15.59
N GLY A 179 6.45 12.03 -15.49
CA GLY A 179 6.17 12.90 -16.64
C GLY A 179 7.41 13.19 -17.47
N LEU A 180 8.49 13.67 -16.83
CA LEU A 180 9.75 14.00 -17.50
C LEU A 180 10.34 12.80 -18.23
N ARG A 181 10.20 11.58 -17.71
CA ARG A 181 10.65 10.37 -18.40
C ARG A 181 10.06 10.27 -19.81
N GLN A 182 8.81 10.69 -20.02
CA GLN A 182 8.16 10.63 -21.33
C GLN A 182 8.65 11.77 -22.24
N GLU A 183 8.74 12.99 -21.72
CA GLU A 183 9.21 14.15 -22.49
C GLU A 183 10.69 14.01 -22.90
N CYS A 184 11.53 13.50 -22.00
CA CYS A 184 12.96 13.35 -22.21
C CYS A 184 13.34 12.29 -23.25
N ILE A 185 12.41 11.41 -23.66
CA ILE A 185 12.58 10.51 -24.81
C ILE A 185 12.88 11.33 -26.09
N LEU A 186 12.26 12.51 -26.22
CA LEU A 186 12.46 13.40 -27.37
C LEU A 186 13.89 13.96 -27.46
N TYR A 187 14.64 13.92 -26.35
CA TYR A 187 15.94 14.56 -26.22
C TYR A 187 17.08 13.57 -25.94
N GLY A 188 16.81 12.26 -25.97
CA GLY A 188 17.82 11.23 -25.63
C GLY A 188 18.31 11.32 -24.18
N ILE A 189 17.43 11.78 -23.27
CA ILE A 189 17.72 11.90 -21.84
C ILE A 189 16.90 10.84 -21.09
N GLU A 190 17.56 10.08 -20.24
CA GLU A 190 16.91 9.15 -19.33
C GLU A 190 16.63 9.82 -17.99
N VAL A 191 15.57 9.37 -17.33
CA VAL A 191 15.19 9.86 -16.01
C VAL A 191 15.14 8.68 -15.06
N SER A 192 15.73 8.83 -13.88
CA SER A 192 15.57 7.90 -12.75
C SER A 192 15.09 8.69 -11.53
N ILE A 193 14.39 8.02 -10.63
CA ILE A 193 13.97 8.53 -9.33
C ILE A 193 14.51 7.64 -8.23
N PHE A 194 15.12 8.25 -7.22
CA PHE A 194 15.59 7.56 -6.04
C PHE A 194 14.63 7.79 -4.87
N LEU A 195 14.16 6.72 -4.23
CA LEU A 195 13.23 6.73 -3.10
C LEU A 195 13.91 6.17 -1.86
N PRO A 196 14.83 6.92 -1.22
CA PRO A 196 15.49 6.45 -0.02
C PRO A 196 14.53 6.37 1.17
N ALA A 197 14.78 5.36 2.02
CA ALA A 197 14.36 5.34 3.42
C ALA A 197 15.29 6.21 4.29
N THR A 198 15.20 6.11 5.61
CA THR A 198 15.98 6.94 6.54
C THR A 198 17.50 6.85 6.32
N ILE A 199 18.13 8.02 6.18
CA ILE A 199 19.57 8.17 5.95
C ILE A 199 20.21 8.88 7.15
N LEU A 200 21.20 8.25 7.77
CA LEU A 200 22.04 8.88 8.79
C LEU A 200 22.85 10.01 8.15
N SER A 201 22.38 11.24 8.34
CA SER A 201 22.93 12.45 7.73
C SER A 201 22.74 13.66 8.65
N PRO A 202 23.47 14.77 8.43
CA PRO A 202 23.22 16.00 9.17
C PRO A 202 21.77 16.50 9.06
N GLY A 203 21.08 16.20 7.93
CA GLY A 203 19.67 16.52 7.75
C GLY A 203 18.77 15.70 8.69
N TYR A 204 19.08 14.42 8.88
CA TYR A 204 18.36 13.54 9.80
C TYR A 204 18.52 13.95 11.27
N GLU A 205 19.71 14.40 11.66
CA GLU A 205 19.95 14.94 13.01
C GLU A 205 19.10 16.18 13.28
N GLU A 206 19.04 17.11 12.33
CA GLU A 206 18.22 18.32 12.45
C GLU A 206 16.73 18.00 12.44
N GLU A 207 16.31 17.10 11.55
CA GLU A 207 14.93 16.61 11.48
C GLU A 207 14.48 16.03 12.82
N ASN A 208 15.30 15.18 13.45
CA ASN A 208 15.00 14.55 14.74
C ASN A 208 14.83 15.53 15.90
N ARG A 209 15.43 16.73 15.84
CA ARG A 209 15.23 17.78 16.87
C ARG A 209 13.83 18.36 16.83
N LEU A 210 13.20 18.35 15.65
CA LEU A 210 11.89 18.96 15.41
C LEU A 210 10.74 17.96 15.56
N LYS A 211 11.01 16.65 15.42
CA LYS A 211 9.99 15.61 15.44
C LYS A 211 9.19 15.62 16.75
N PRO A 212 7.85 15.69 16.68
CA PRO A 212 7.00 15.35 17.81
C PRO A 212 7.28 13.93 18.30
N SER A 213 7.05 13.65 19.60
CA SER A 213 7.33 12.35 20.20
C SER A 213 6.61 11.18 19.51
N LEU A 214 5.39 11.41 19.01
CA LEU A 214 4.65 10.41 18.24
C LEU A 214 5.40 10.01 16.96
N VAL A 215 5.99 10.97 16.25
CA VAL A 215 6.71 10.71 15.00
C VAL A 215 7.96 9.88 15.29
N LEU A 216 8.72 10.23 16.34
CA LEU A 216 9.86 9.44 16.80
C LEU A 216 9.47 8.01 17.17
N GLU A 217 8.30 7.83 17.80
CA GLU A 217 7.80 6.50 18.16
C GLU A 217 7.44 5.67 16.94
N MET A 218 6.76 6.27 15.96
CA MET A 218 6.38 5.58 14.72
C MET A 218 7.58 5.14 13.88
N GLU A 219 8.71 5.84 13.99
CA GLU A 219 9.92 5.54 13.26
C GLU A 219 10.90 4.61 14.00
N LYS A 220 10.61 4.23 15.26
CA LYS A 220 11.53 3.38 16.06
C LYS A 220 11.94 2.09 15.37
N SER A 221 11.07 1.50 14.55
CA SER A 221 11.36 0.26 13.83
C SER A 221 12.14 0.46 12.54
N ASP A 222 12.29 1.70 12.05
CA ASP A 222 13.03 1.98 10.83
C ASP A 222 14.54 1.93 11.09
N LYS A 223 15.24 1.13 10.30
CA LYS A 223 16.68 0.94 10.41
C LYS A 223 17.38 1.92 9.48
N ALA A 224 17.82 3.04 10.04
CA ALA A 224 18.58 4.04 9.31
C ALA A 224 19.88 3.46 8.71
N GLN A 225 20.22 3.89 7.50
CA GLN A 225 21.44 3.47 6.78
C GLN A 225 22.42 4.63 6.63
N THR A 226 23.72 4.33 6.53
CA THR A 226 24.75 5.36 6.29
C THR A 226 24.64 5.97 4.89
N CYS A 227 25.12 7.20 4.72
CA CYS A 227 25.13 7.87 3.42
C CYS A 227 25.86 7.05 2.33
N GLU A 228 26.96 6.37 2.69
CA GLU A 228 27.76 5.53 1.80
C GLU A 228 26.98 4.30 1.33
N THR A 229 26.26 3.65 2.26
CA THR A 229 25.42 2.48 1.94
C THR A 229 24.29 2.88 1.00
N VAL A 230 23.65 4.01 1.27
CA VAL A 230 22.55 4.54 0.44
C VAL A 230 23.08 4.97 -0.94
N ALA A 231 24.24 5.59 -1.02
CA ALA A 231 24.92 5.92 -2.29
C ALA A 231 25.27 4.68 -3.11
N TYR A 232 25.74 3.61 -2.47
CA TYR A 232 26.00 2.32 -3.13
C TYR A 232 24.75 1.75 -3.80
N TYR A 233 23.62 1.68 -3.07
CA TYR A 233 22.36 1.18 -3.65
C TYR A 233 21.82 2.09 -4.75
N CYS A 234 21.93 3.41 -4.59
CA CYS A 234 21.59 4.35 -5.64
C CYS A 234 22.40 4.09 -6.92
N MET A 235 23.73 3.98 -6.80
CA MET A 235 24.61 3.69 -7.94
C MET A 235 24.28 2.35 -8.58
N LYS A 236 24.01 1.31 -7.78
CA LYS A 236 23.60 -0.01 -8.29
C LYS A 236 22.33 0.06 -9.12
N GLY A 237 21.31 0.80 -8.66
CA GLY A 237 20.07 0.99 -9.43
C GLY A 237 20.31 1.78 -10.72
N LEU A 238 21.16 2.81 -10.68
CA LEU A 238 21.56 3.54 -11.87
C LEU A 238 22.30 2.63 -12.86
N ASP A 239 23.24 1.81 -12.40
CA ASP A 239 24.00 0.86 -13.22
C ASP A 239 23.08 -0.17 -13.92
N ASN A 240 22.02 -0.60 -13.23
CA ASN A 240 20.99 -1.48 -13.77
C ASN A 240 20.07 -0.80 -14.79
N GLY A 241 20.08 0.53 -14.87
CA GLY A 241 19.13 1.30 -15.66
C GLY A 241 17.72 1.32 -15.07
N ASP A 242 17.60 1.16 -13.76
CA ASP A 242 16.32 1.17 -13.06
C ASP A 242 15.73 2.59 -13.05
N PHE A 243 14.43 2.70 -13.31
CA PHE A 243 13.71 3.95 -13.22
C PHE A 243 13.51 4.32 -11.75
N ALA A 244 12.94 3.45 -10.93
CA ALA A 244 12.56 3.77 -9.56
C ALA A 244 13.39 2.96 -8.54
N ILE A 245 14.43 3.59 -8.03
CA ILE A 245 15.49 2.98 -7.24
C ILE A 245 15.16 3.11 -5.74
N THR A 246 15.33 2.04 -4.97
CA THR A 246 15.23 2.05 -3.51
C THR A 246 16.52 1.49 -2.89
N ASN A 247 16.69 1.64 -1.57
CA ASN A 247 17.88 1.19 -0.83
C ASN A 247 17.64 -0.02 0.07
N ASN A 248 16.42 -0.56 0.11
CA ASN A 248 16.10 -1.75 0.89
C ASN A 248 14.81 -2.44 0.39
N PHE A 249 14.65 -3.70 0.80
CA PHE A 249 13.50 -4.55 0.45
C PHE A 249 12.14 -3.95 0.84
N VAL A 250 12.06 -3.31 2.02
CA VAL A 250 10.82 -2.69 2.49
C VAL A 250 10.41 -1.53 1.57
N GLY A 251 11.39 -0.75 1.12
CA GLY A 251 11.22 0.30 0.13
C GLY A 251 10.69 -0.22 -1.19
N ASP A 252 11.19 -1.36 -1.67
CA ASP A 252 10.67 -1.98 -2.90
C ASP A 252 9.21 -2.42 -2.76
N ILE A 253 8.80 -2.96 -1.61
CA ILE A 253 7.39 -3.30 -1.33
C ILE A 253 6.53 -2.02 -1.32
N MET A 254 6.94 -0.99 -0.58
CA MET A 254 6.18 0.27 -0.46
C MET A 254 6.07 1.01 -1.81
N LYS A 255 7.15 1.02 -2.60
CA LYS A 255 7.14 1.54 -3.99
C LYS A 255 6.10 0.82 -4.85
N ASN A 256 6.00 -0.50 -4.72
CA ASN A 256 5.04 -1.34 -5.45
C ASN A 256 3.59 -1.18 -4.98
N HIS A 257 3.35 -0.68 -3.78
CA HIS A 257 2.00 -0.35 -3.32
C HIS A 257 1.44 0.90 -4.02
N SER A 258 2.27 1.91 -4.16
CA SER A 258 1.90 3.26 -4.60
C SER A 258 2.26 3.50 -6.07
N ARG A 259 2.10 2.48 -6.92
CA ARG A 259 2.51 2.55 -8.32
C ARG A 259 1.68 3.57 -9.09
N THR A 260 2.38 4.52 -9.69
CA THR A 260 1.90 5.43 -10.71
C THR A 260 2.14 4.80 -12.10
N SER A 261 2.22 5.60 -13.15
CA SER A 261 2.63 5.17 -14.50
C SER A 261 4.12 4.79 -14.63
N SER A 262 4.80 4.50 -13.52
CA SER A 262 6.22 4.14 -13.50
C SER A 262 6.44 2.78 -14.20
N PRO A 263 7.46 2.64 -15.07
CA PRO A 263 7.80 1.38 -15.71
C PRO A 263 8.22 0.31 -14.69
N HIS A 264 8.15 -0.95 -15.12
CA HIS A 264 8.58 -2.10 -14.31
C HIS A 264 10.09 -2.33 -14.48
N ASP A 265 10.84 -2.25 -13.39
CA ASP A 265 12.27 -2.54 -13.36
C ASP A 265 12.51 -4.05 -13.27
N ASN A 266 11.64 -4.80 -12.61
CA ASN A 266 11.63 -6.26 -12.66
C ASN A 266 10.18 -6.78 -12.61
N PRO A 267 9.52 -7.03 -13.76
CA PRO A 267 8.09 -7.30 -13.80
C PRO A 267 7.69 -8.54 -12.99
N ILE A 268 8.52 -9.59 -12.97
CA ILE A 268 8.23 -10.82 -12.22
C ILE A 268 8.31 -10.57 -10.72
N LEU A 269 9.44 -10.01 -10.26
CA LEU A 269 9.65 -9.76 -8.83
C LEU A 269 8.62 -8.75 -8.30
N GLU A 270 8.34 -7.71 -9.08
CA GLU A 270 7.35 -6.71 -8.73
C GLU A 270 5.92 -7.27 -8.73
N PHE A 271 5.57 -8.19 -9.64
CA PHE A 271 4.30 -8.91 -9.58
C PHE A 271 4.16 -9.68 -8.26
N LEU A 272 5.22 -10.39 -7.83
CA LEU A 272 5.24 -11.08 -6.54
C LEU A 272 5.10 -10.09 -5.36
N TYR A 273 5.74 -8.93 -5.44
CA TYR A 273 5.59 -7.86 -4.44
C TYR A 273 4.19 -7.27 -4.42
N CYS A 274 3.54 -7.08 -5.57
CA CYS A 274 2.15 -6.64 -5.63
C CYS A 274 1.21 -7.65 -4.96
N MET A 275 1.40 -8.95 -5.21
CA MET A 275 0.65 -10.00 -4.52
C MET A 275 0.85 -9.93 -3.00
N LEU A 276 2.11 -9.88 -2.54
CA LEU A 276 2.42 -9.79 -1.12
C LEU A 276 1.81 -8.53 -0.47
N THR A 277 1.98 -7.39 -1.13
CA THR A 277 1.49 -6.08 -0.66
C THR A 277 -0.03 -6.07 -0.52
N PHE A 278 -0.76 -6.68 -1.44
CA PHE A 278 -2.22 -6.79 -1.37
C PHE A 278 -2.69 -7.42 -0.05
N PHE A 279 -1.98 -8.44 0.45
CA PHE A 279 -2.30 -9.07 1.73
C PHE A 279 -1.76 -8.30 2.94
N VAL A 280 -0.57 -7.71 2.84
CA VAL A 280 0.11 -7.08 3.98
C VAL A 280 -0.40 -5.67 4.25
N TRP A 281 -0.72 -4.90 3.20
CA TRP A 281 -1.03 -3.48 3.30
C TRP A 281 -2.24 -3.13 4.18
N PRO A 282 -3.37 -3.87 4.14
CA PRO A 282 -4.50 -3.60 5.04
C PRO A 282 -4.10 -3.62 6.53
N PHE A 283 -3.15 -4.49 6.90
CA PHE A 283 -2.62 -4.56 8.26
C PHE A 283 -1.69 -3.41 8.57
N VAL A 284 -0.76 -3.08 7.66
CA VAL A 284 0.17 -1.95 7.83
C VAL A 284 -0.61 -0.64 8.02
N ARG A 285 -1.56 -0.34 7.13
CA ARG A 285 -2.41 0.86 7.23
C ARG A 285 -3.18 0.89 8.55
N THR A 286 -3.78 -0.24 8.93
CA THR A 286 -4.53 -0.35 10.18
C THR A 286 -3.64 -0.16 11.41
N GLN A 287 -2.39 -0.65 11.35
CA GLN A 287 -1.42 -0.55 12.44
C GLN A 287 -0.97 0.91 12.63
N LEU A 288 -0.65 1.62 11.54
CA LEU A 288 -0.26 3.04 11.60
C LEU A 288 -1.34 3.90 12.27
N ASP A 289 -2.60 3.74 11.83
CA ASP A 289 -3.74 4.43 12.43
C ASP A 289 -3.98 4.03 13.90
N GLN A 290 -3.74 2.76 14.24
CA GLN A 290 -3.86 2.26 15.62
C GLN A 290 -2.79 2.82 16.54
N ASP A 291 -1.56 2.99 16.06
CA ASP A 291 -0.47 3.50 16.88
C ASP A 291 -0.66 4.99 17.20
N VAL A 292 -1.14 5.79 16.23
CA VAL A 292 -1.60 7.16 16.50
C VAL A 292 -2.75 7.18 17.51
N TYR A 293 -3.72 6.28 17.36
CA TYR A 293 -4.87 6.19 18.29
C TYR A 293 -4.44 5.79 19.71
N LYS A 294 -3.53 4.82 19.87
CA LYS A 294 -2.99 4.40 21.18
C LYS A 294 -2.23 5.53 21.84
N TYR A 295 -1.32 6.17 21.11
CA TYR A 295 -0.58 7.34 21.60
C TYR A 295 -1.55 8.39 22.13
N ALA A 296 -2.61 8.69 21.37
CA ALA A 296 -3.58 9.69 21.78
C ALA A 296 -4.42 9.28 23.00
N LEU A 297 -4.70 7.98 23.20
CA LEU A 297 -5.30 7.47 24.45
C LEU A 297 -4.36 7.62 25.66
N GLU A 298 -3.09 7.25 25.50
CA GLU A 298 -2.07 7.35 26.54
C GLU A 298 -1.88 8.81 27.01
N HIS A 299 -1.99 9.75 26.07
CA HIS A 299 -1.88 11.19 26.33
C HIS A 299 -3.23 11.86 26.64
N ARG A 300 -4.31 11.08 26.83
CA ARG A 300 -5.67 11.56 27.17
C ARG A 300 -6.22 12.61 26.21
N LEU A 301 -5.85 12.53 24.93
CA LEU A 301 -6.33 13.42 23.89
C LEU A 301 -7.75 13.03 23.45
N ARG A 302 -8.51 14.00 22.93
CA ARG A 302 -9.77 13.70 22.25
C ARG A 302 -9.46 13.00 20.94
N THR A 303 -10.03 11.81 20.74
CA THR A 303 -9.69 10.95 19.59
C THR A 303 -10.91 10.51 18.82
N VAL A 304 -10.68 10.13 17.56
CA VAL A 304 -11.61 9.38 16.74
C VAL A 304 -11.04 7.98 16.57
N ALA A 305 -11.84 6.97 16.87
CA ALA A 305 -11.50 5.58 16.62
C ALA A 305 -11.20 5.38 15.12
N PRO A 306 -10.06 4.80 14.73
CA PRO A 306 -9.79 4.55 13.32
C PRO A 306 -10.83 3.63 12.71
N SER A 307 -11.29 3.99 11.49
CA SER A 307 -12.22 3.21 10.70
C SER A 307 -11.54 1.90 10.30
N ARG A 308 -12.06 0.76 10.77
CA ARG A 308 -11.62 -0.53 10.25
C ARG A 308 -12.42 -0.84 8.98
N SER A 309 -11.90 -0.52 7.81
CA SER A 309 -12.40 -1.11 6.57
C SER A 309 -11.91 -2.56 6.50
N ASN A 310 -12.62 -3.46 7.16
CA ASN A 310 -12.31 -4.90 7.16
C ASN A 310 -12.90 -5.63 5.95
N SER A 311 -13.28 -4.89 4.91
CA SER A 311 -13.76 -5.40 3.63
C SER A 311 -12.79 -6.39 3.02
N PHE A 312 -11.49 -6.10 3.09
CA PHE A 312 -10.45 -7.03 2.64
C PHE A 312 -10.51 -8.38 3.36
N VAL A 313 -10.46 -8.37 4.70
CA VAL A 313 -10.50 -9.60 5.51
C VAL A 313 -11.81 -10.35 5.28
N THR A 314 -12.91 -9.61 5.15
CA THR A 314 -14.23 -10.15 4.83
C THR A 314 -14.25 -10.89 3.50
N LEU A 315 -13.80 -10.24 2.42
CA LEU A 315 -13.75 -10.82 1.08
C LEU A 315 -12.79 -12.00 1.01
N LEU A 316 -11.64 -11.92 1.69
CA LEU A 316 -10.67 -13.01 1.77
C LEU A 316 -11.28 -14.24 2.47
N LEU A 317 -11.88 -14.05 3.65
CA LEU A 317 -12.51 -15.14 4.39
C LEU A 317 -13.68 -15.77 3.62
N SER A 318 -14.51 -14.97 2.96
CA SER A 318 -15.60 -15.48 2.12
C SER A 318 -15.09 -16.22 0.87
N SER A 319 -13.98 -15.78 0.28
CA SER A 319 -13.33 -16.50 -0.81
C SER A 319 -12.78 -17.85 -0.35
N ILE A 320 -12.13 -17.90 0.82
CA ILE A 320 -11.65 -19.15 1.43
C ILE A 320 -12.83 -20.09 1.73
N GLN A 321 -13.90 -19.58 2.33
CA GLN A 321 -15.13 -20.35 2.59
C GLN A 321 -15.69 -20.95 1.30
N PHE A 322 -15.76 -20.17 0.22
CA PHE A 322 -16.24 -20.65 -1.08
C PHE A 322 -15.33 -21.72 -1.68
N CYS A 323 -14.00 -21.55 -1.65
CA CYS A 323 -13.07 -22.56 -2.15
C CYS A 323 -13.20 -23.88 -1.39
N ILE A 324 -13.31 -23.82 -0.05
CA ILE A 324 -13.56 -25.00 0.79
C ILE A 324 -14.90 -25.64 0.40
N PHE A 325 -15.95 -24.84 0.27
CA PHE A 325 -17.28 -25.33 -0.08
C PHE A 325 -17.30 -26.00 -1.46
N TYR A 326 -16.69 -25.36 -2.46
CA TYR A 326 -16.57 -25.88 -3.82
C TYR A 326 -15.89 -27.26 -3.84
N TYR A 327 -14.80 -27.41 -3.09
CA TYR A 327 -14.09 -28.69 -2.95
C TYR A 327 -14.94 -29.77 -2.27
N LEU A 328 -15.88 -29.39 -1.40
CA LEU A 328 -16.77 -30.32 -0.69
C LEU A 328 -18.00 -30.75 -1.50
N ILE A 329 -18.32 -30.10 -2.63
CA ILE A 329 -19.51 -30.42 -3.44
C ILE A 329 -19.57 -31.91 -3.82
N PRO A 330 -18.51 -32.56 -4.32
CA PRO A 330 -18.57 -34.00 -4.64
C PRO A 330 -18.91 -34.87 -3.42
N SER A 331 -18.35 -34.55 -2.25
CA SER A 331 -18.66 -35.25 -0.99
C SER A 331 -20.07 -34.97 -0.50
N LEU A 332 -20.59 -33.75 -0.73
CA LEU A 332 -21.98 -33.38 -0.41
C LEU A 332 -22.97 -34.16 -1.27
N VAL A 333 -22.67 -34.35 -2.56
CA VAL A 333 -23.47 -35.17 -3.49
C VAL A 333 -23.42 -36.65 -3.12
N ALA A 334 -22.23 -37.17 -2.76
CA ALA A 334 -22.07 -38.58 -2.42
C ALA A 334 -22.70 -38.97 -1.07
N ASN A 335 -22.54 -38.14 -0.04
CA ASN A 335 -23.09 -38.39 1.29
C ASN A 335 -23.42 -37.08 2.01
N PRO A 336 -24.63 -36.52 1.80
CA PRO A 336 -24.98 -35.21 2.34
C PRO A 336 -25.00 -35.20 3.87
N TYR A 337 -25.42 -36.29 4.51
CA TYR A 337 -25.52 -36.35 5.98
C TYR A 337 -24.14 -36.23 6.63
N VAL A 338 -23.20 -37.09 6.22
CA VAL A 338 -21.84 -37.11 6.79
C VAL A 338 -21.10 -35.82 6.47
N THR A 339 -21.23 -35.31 5.24
CA THR A 339 -20.57 -34.06 4.83
C THR A 339 -21.07 -32.87 5.64
N LEU A 340 -22.38 -32.69 5.78
CA LEU A 340 -22.94 -31.58 6.56
C LEU A 340 -22.56 -31.68 8.04
N LEU A 341 -22.66 -32.87 8.63
CA LEU A 341 -22.32 -33.08 10.04
C LEU A 341 -20.84 -32.78 10.33
N LYS A 342 -19.92 -33.27 9.49
CA LYS A 342 -18.47 -33.07 9.67
C LYS A 342 -18.03 -31.64 9.41
N THR A 343 -18.69 -30.94 8.48
CA THR A 343 -18.30 -29.58 8.08
C THR A 343 -18.97 -28.49 8.93
N PHE A 344 -20.04 -28.82 9.67
CA PHE A 344 -20.74 -27.88 10.53
C PHE A 344 -19.83 -27.10 11.51
N PRO A 345 -18.91 -27.75 12.27
CA PRO A 345 -18.01 -27.02 13.18
C PRO A 345 -17.09 -26.05 12.44
N LEU A 346 -16.65 -26.41 11.23
CA LEU A 346 -15.81 -25.56 10.39
C LEU A 346 -16.57 -24.31 9.94
N TRP A 347 -17.83 -24.44 9.50
CA TRP A 347 -18.65 -23.29 9.11
C TRP A 347 -18.91 -22.35 10.28
N LEU A 348 -19.21 -22.89 11.46
CA LEU A 348 -19.37 -22.09 12.67
C LEU A 348 -18.08 -21.33 13.01
N LEU A 349 -16.92 -21.99 12.96
CA LEU A 349 -15.62 -21.36 13.21
C LEU A 349 -15.34 -20.23 12.21
N LEU A 350 -15.51 -20.50 10.90
CA LEU A 350 -15.26 -19.51 9.85
C LEU A 350 -16.19 -18.30 9.97
N GLN A 351 -17.48 -18.51 10.28
CA GLN A 351 -18.42 -17.42 10.54
C GLN A 351 -18.09 -16.65 11.82
N THR A 352 -17.57 -17.32 12.86
CA THR A 352 -17.09 -16.68 14.09
C THR A 352 -15.92 -15.74 13.79
N ILE A 353 -14.93 -16.22 13.04
CA ILE A 353 -13.75 -15.44 12.65
C ILE A 353 -14.18 -14.24 11.79
N GLN A 354 -15.06 -14.46 10.81
CA GLN A 354 -15.53 -13.39 9.94
C GLN A 354 -16.31 -12.31 10.72
N THR A 355 -17.23 -12.73 11.60
CA THR A 355 -18.00 -11.83 12.47
C THR A 355 -17.10 -11.08 13.45
N TYR A 356 -16.04 -11.73 13.96
CA TYR A 356 -15.02 -11.06 14.78
C TYR A 356 -14.43 -9.87 14.02
N PHE A 357 -14.00 -10.04 12.78
CA PHE A 357 -13.41 -8.93 12.04
C PHE A 357 -14.42 -7.82 11.72
N GLN A 358 -15.71 -8.08 11.66
CA GLN A 358 -16.70 -7.05 11.26
C GLN A 358 -17.41 -6.36 12.42
N ARG A 359 -17.12 -6.75 13.66
CA ARG A 359 -17.83 -6.23 14.83
C ARG A 359 -17.61 -4.72 15.07
N PRO A 360 -18.60 -4.01 15.63
CA PRO A 360 -18.38 -2.75 16.33
C PRO A 360 -17.49 -2.99 17.56
N ARG A 361 -16.67 -2.00 17.95
CA ARG A 361 -15.80 -2.12 19.14
C ARG A 361 -16.63 -2.50 20.38
N GLY A 362 -16.07 -3.36 21.24
CA GLY A 362 -16.67 -3.73 22.53
C GLY A 362 -17.69 -4.88 22.55
N HIS A 363 -18.11 -5.41 21.39
CA HIS A 363 -19.24 -6.36 21.31
C HIS A 363 -18.86 -7.86 21.29
N PHE A 364 -17.58 -8.22 21.34
CA PHE A 364 -17.14 -9.62 21.25
C PHE A 364 -16.61 -10.10 22.59
N THR A 365 -17.54 -10.50 23.45
CA THR A 365 -17.29 -11.12 24.75
C THR A 365 -17.68 -12.60 24.70
N LEU A 366 -17.14 -13.42 25.60
CA LEU A 366 -17.51 -14.83 25.70
C LEU A 366 -19.04 -14.99 25.88
N ALA A 367 -19.65 -14.13 26.69
CA ALA A 367 -21.10 -14.10 26.87
C ALA A 367 -21.86 -13.85 25.56
N THR A 368 -21.33 -12.97 24.69
CA THR A 368 -21.93 -12.72 23.39
C THR A 368 -21.87 -13.95 22.49
N ILE A 369 -20.72 -14.64 22.44
CA ILE A 369 -20.58 -15.88 21.66
C ILE A 369 -21.59 -16.94 22.13
N ILE A 370 -21.71 -17.12 23.45
CA ILE A 370 -22.65 -18.09 24.04
C ILE A 370 -24.10 -17.74 23.67
N ARG A 371 -24.50 -16.47 23.78
CA ARG A 371 -25.83 -16.00 23.37
C ARG A 371 -26.07 -16.22 21.89
N SER A 372 -25.09 -15.94 21.03
CA SER A 372 -25.18 -16.16 19.59
C SER A 372 -25.31 -17.64 19.21
N ILE A 373 -24.62 -18.53 19.92
CA ILE A 373 -24.80 -19.98 19.76
C ILE A 373 -26.21 -20.40 20.19
N GLY A 374 -26.73 -19.85 21.29
CA GLY A 374 -28.12 -20.08 21.72
C GLY A 374 -29.13 -19.62 20.67
N ALA A 375 -28.96 -18.40 20.14
CA ALA A 375 -29.81 -17.85 19.08
C ALA A 375 -29.74 -18.68 17.79
N MET A 376 -28.55 -19.13 17.39
CA MET A 376 -28.36 -20.02 16.25
C MET A 376 -29.08 -21.36 16.44
N SER A 377 -29.01 -21.96 17.63
CA SER A 377 -29.70 -23.22 17.94
C SER A 377 -31.22 -23.07 17.93
N LEU A 378 -31.76 -21.95 18.43
CA LEU A 378 -33.19 -21.67 18.32
C LEU A 378 -33.60 -21.37 16.87
N GLY A 379 -32.76 -20.61 16.16
CA GLY A 379 -32.94 -20.27 14.75
C GLY A 379 -32.97 -21.50 13.84
N SER A 380 -32.16 -22.53 14.13
CA SER A 380 -32.18 -23.77 13.34
C SER A 380 -33.50 -24.52 13.48
N VAL A 381 -34.13 -24.48 14.66
CA VAL A 381 -35.47 -25.05 14.87
C VAL A 381 -36.52 -24.29 14.05
N VAL A 382 -36.52 -22.96 14.11
CA VAL A 382 -37.45 -22.11 13.33
C VAL A 382 -37.27 -22.32 11.83
N ILE A 383 -36.03 -22.36 11.35
CA ILE A 383 -35.71 -22.63 9.95
C ILE A 383 -36.15 -24.04 9.57
N ALA A 384 -35.96 -25.05 10.42
CA ALA A 384 -36.39 -26.41 10.14
C ALA A 384 -37.91 -26.49 9.93
N PHE A 385 -38.70 -25.87 10.81
CA PHE A 385 -40.15 -25.77 10.62
C PHE A 385 -40.53 -25.04 9.33
N THR A 386 -39.79 -23.98 9.00
CA THR A 386 -40.01 -23.24 7.75
C THR A 386 -39.73 -24.12 6.54
N LEU A 387 -38.60 -24.81 6.50
CA LEU A 387 -38.27 -25.74 5.41
C LEU A 387 -39.31 -26.85 5.27
N LEU A 388 -39.80 -27.40 6.38
CA LEU A 388 -40.87 -28.40 6.38
C LEU A 388 -42.19 -27.83 5.82
N ALA A 389 -42.55 -26.61 6.19
CA ALA A 389 -43.73 -25.92 5.64
C ALA A 389 -43.60 -25.68 4.13
N PHE A 390 -42.38 -25.49 3.62
CA PHE A 390 -42.07 -25.39 2.18
C PHE A 390 -41.82 -26.74 1.50
N GLY A 391 -42.16 -27.86 2.14
CA GLY A 391 -42.13 -29.19 1.51
C GLY A 391 -40.87 -30.00 1.73
N ALA A 392 -39.99 -29.62 2.66
CA ALA A 392 -38.87 -30.47 3.04
C ALA A 392 -39.35 -31.82 3.62
N PRO A 393 -38.63 -32.94 3.36
CA PRO A 393 -39.03 -34.25 3.87
C PRO A 393 -39.06 -34.31 5.41
N LEU A 394 -40.18 -34.83 5.94
CA LEU A 394 -40.42 -34.96 7.39
C LEU A 394 -40.05 -36.34 7.96
N VAL A 395 -40.23 -37.43 7.19
CA VAL A 395 -40.14 -38.81 7.73
C VAL A 395 -38.81 -39.48 7.39
N ASN A 396 -38.48 -39.60 6.10
CA ASN A 396 -37.31 -40.39 5.68
C ASN A 396 -35.97 -39.65 5.77
N ASN A 397 -35.98 -38.31 5.79
CA ASN A 397 -34.78 -37.48 5.76
C ASN A 397 -34.79 -36.36 6.81
N PHE A 398 -35.49 -36.56 7.94
CA PHE A 398 -35.60 -35.56 9.01
C PHE A 398 -34.24 -34.99 9.46
N GLN A 399 -33.25 -35.88 9.62
CA GLN A 399 -31.89 -35.51 10.03
C GLN A 399 -31.21 -34.57 9.03
N LEU A 400 -31.41 -34.79 7.72
CA LEU A 400 -30.88 -33.93 6.66
C LEU A 400 -31.58 -32.57 6.64
N SER A 401 -32.89 -32.54 6.82
CA SER A 401 -33.67 -31.29 6.93
C SER A 401 -33.20 -30.45 8.13
N PHE A 402 -32.92 -31.08 9.27
CA PHE A 402 -32.38 -30.41 10.44
C PHE A 402 -30.94 -29.91 10.22
N LEU A 403 -30.06 -30.73 9.62
CA LEU A 403 -28.69 -30.30 9.30
C LEU A 403 -28.66 -29.14 8.31
N CYS A 404 -29.53 -29.16 7.30
CA CYS A 404 -29.70 -28.04 6.36
C CYS A 404 -30.12 -26.75 7.10
N ALA A 405 -31.12 -26.86 7.98
CA ALA A 405 -31.57 -25.74 8.80
C ALA A 405 -30.49 -25.21 9.75
N ALA A 406 -29.69 -26.11 10.33
CA ALA A 406 -28.54 -25.74 11.16
C ALA A 406 -27.47 -24.98 10.35
N THR A 407 -27.13 -25.44 9.14
CA THR A 407 -26.21 -24.74 8.24
C THR A 407 -26.74 -23.35 7.86
N LEU A 408 -28.01 -23.23 7.51
CA LEU A 408 -28.65 -21.94 7.24
C LEU A 408 -28.62 -21.00 8.46
N SER A 409 -28.88 -21.53 9.64
CA SER A 409 -28.83 -20.75 10.89
C SER A 409 -27.43 -20.22 11.19
N VAL A 410 -26.38 -21.00 10.89
CA VAL A 410 -24.98 -20.55 10.97
C VAL A 410 -24.68 -19.40 10.01
N LEU A 411 -25.22 -19.43 8.78
CA LEU A 411 -24.97 -18.38 7.79
C LEU A 411 -25.81 -17.11 8.02
N ILE A 412 -27.00 -17.24 8.60
CA ILE A 412 -28.00 -16.16 8.71
C ILE A 412 -28.07 -15.62 10.15
N ILE A 413 -28.47 -16.47 11.10
CA ILE A 413 -28.86 -16.06 12.45
C ILE A 413 -27.64 -15.81 13.32
N TYR A 414 -26.63 -16.67 13.23
CA TYR A 414 -25.41 -16.56 14.03
C TYR A 414 -24.74 -15.19 13.87
N PRO A 415 -24.38 -14.70 12.66
CA PRO A 415 -23.68 -13.42 12.55
C PRO A 415 -24.57 -12.22 12.92
N LEU A 416 -25.89 -12.26 12.65
CA LEU A 416 -26.83 -11.21 13.07
C LEU A 416 -26.97 -11.12 14.58
N SER A 417 -26.96 -12.26 15.28
CA SER A 417 -27.15 -12.30 16.74
C SER A 417 -26.02 -11.62 17.52
N PHE A 418 -24.82 -11.48 16.94
CA PHE A 418 -23.75 -10.65 17.53
C PHE A 418 -24.11 -9.17 17.58
N PHE A 419 -24.95 -8.70 16.66
CA PHE A 419 -25.32 -7.29 16.52
C PHE A 419 -26.66 -7.02 17.17
N PHE A 420 -27.67 -7.82 16.86
CA PHE A 420 -29.03 -7.65 17.38
C PHE A 420 -29.15 -8.13 18.82
N GLN A 421 -28.32 -9.09 19.27
CA GLN A 421 -28.46 -9.71 20.58
C GLN A 421 -29.93 -10.13 20.81
N ALA A 422 -30.48 -9.87 22.00
CA ALA A 422 -31.89 -10.11 22.32
C ALA A 422 -32.82 -8.92 21.97
N ASP A 423 -32.40 -7.99 21.12
CA ASP A 423 -33.21 -6.83 20.72
C ASP A 423 -34.27 -7.21 19.67
N TYR A 424 -35.49 -7.44 20.14
CA TYR A 424 -36.63 -7.80 19.30
C TYR A 424 -36.98 -6.74 18.25
N MET A 425 -36.68 -5.46 18.48
CA MET A 425 -36.95 -4.40 17.51
C MET A 425 -36.03 -4.53 16.31
N CYS A 426 -34.74 -4.81 16.54
CA CYS A 426 -33.78 -5.07 15.47
C CYS A 426 -34.16 -6.30 14.64
N TRP A 427 -34.54 -7.41 15.30
CA TRP A 427 -35.02 -8.62 14.62
C TRP A 427 -36.28 -8.35 13.79
N GLY A 428 -37.26 -7.63 14.34
CA GLY A 428 -38.49 -7.26 13.63
C GLY A 428 -38.22 -6.37 12.40
N GLN A 429 -37.31 -5.40 12.52
CA GLN A 429 -36.90 -4.54 11.40
C GLN A 429 -36.17 -5.33 10.30
N PHE A 430 -35.33 -6.30 10.67
CA PHE A 430 -34.67 -7.18 9.71
C PHE A 430 -35.67 -8.05 8.93
N LEU A 431 -36.65 -8.63 9.62
CA LEU A 431 -37.73 -9.40 8.99
C LEU A 431 -38.66 -8.54 8.12
N ALA A 432 -38.81 -7.26 8.45
CA ALA A 432 -39.54 -6.28 7.64
C ALA A 432 -38.72 -5.69 6.47
N PHE A 433 -37.57 -6.28 6.15
CA PHE A 433 -36.67 -5.85 5.08
C PHE A 433 -36.20 -4.38 5.17
N LYS A 434 -36.20 -3.77 6.37
CA LYS A 434 -35.72 -2.39 6.55
C LYS A 434 -34.21 -2.32 6.52
N GLN A 435 -33.65 -1.41 5.72
CA GLN A 435 -32.20 -1.24 5.60
C GLN A 435 -31.59 -0.60 6.86
N PHE A 436 -30.53 -1.21 7.39
CA PHE A 436 -29.76 -0.66 8.51
C PHE A 436 -28.52 0.07 8.00
N LYS A 437 -28.45 1.40 8.20
CA LYS A 437 -27.27 2.21 7.83
C LYS A 437 -25.98 1.73 8.50
N THR A 438 -26.07 1.15 9.70
CA THR A 438 -24.93 0.71 10.52
C THR A 438 -24.56 -0.75 10.36
N LEU A 439 -25.43 -1.60 9.78
CA LEU A 439 -25.11 -3.02 9.53
C LEU A 439 -24.67 -3.31 8.08
N GLY A 440 -24.89 -2.39 7.13
CA GLY A 440 -24.33 -2.45 5.77
C GLY A 440 -24.23 -3.88 5.17
N SER A 441 -23.01 -4.36 4.94
CA SER A 441 -22.75 -5.68 4.33
C SER A 441 -23.27 -6.88 5.13
N LEU A 442 -23.45 -6.76 6.45
CA LEU A 442 -23.94 -7.87 7.27
C LEU A 442 -25.40 -8.22 6.97
N GLN A 443 -26.23 -7.21 6.73
CA GLN A 443 -27.63 -7.42 6.39
C GLN A 443 -27.78 -8.16 5.05
N TYR A 444 -27.05 -7.71 4.02
CA TYR A 444 -27.04 -8.37 2.73
C TYR A 444 -26.58 -9.83 2.84
N ARG A 445 -25.52 -10.10 3.63
CA ARG A 445 -25.02 -11.46 3.86
C ARG A 445 -25.97 -12.42 4.55
N ALA A 446 -26.93 -11.91 5.31
CA ALA A 446 -27.98 -12.73 5.90
C ALA A 446 -29.12 -12.99 4.91
N TRP A 447 -29.42 -12.05 4.01
CA TRP A 447 -30.42 -12.25 2.95
C TRP A 447 -29.91 -13.13 1.81
N GLY A 448 -28.62 -13.08 1.48
CA GLY A 448 -28.00 -13.89 0.43
C GLY A 448 -28.29 -15.38 0.55
N PRO A 449 -28.03 -16.04 1.69
CA PRO A 449 -28.35 -17.44 1.91
C PRO A 449 -29.84 -17.76 1.78
N ILE A 450 -30.74 -16.83 2.16
CA ILE A 450 -32.20 -17.02 2.03
C ILE A 450 -32.59 -17.05 0.55
N LEU A 451 -32.16 -16.05 -0.23
CA LEU A 451 -32.41 -15.99 -1.66
C LEU A 451 -31.75 -17.15 -2.41
N GLY A 452 -30.55 -17.51 -1.98
CA GLY A 452 -29.79 -18.65 -2.50
C GLY A 452 -30.48 -19.98 -2.23
N ALA A 453 -30.97 -20.20 -1.00
CA ALA A 453 -31.74 -21.39 -0.63
C ALA A 453 -33.02 -21.51 -1.47
N TRP A 454 -33.73 -20.39 -1.65
CA TRP A 454 -34.94 -20.32 -2.47
C TRP A 454 -34.64 -20.66 -3.95
N ALA A 455 -33.61 -20.06 -4.54
CA ALA A 455 -33.17 -20.40 -5.90
C ALA A 455 -32.71 -21.86 -6.01
N GLY A 456 -32.03 -22.37 -4.97
CA GLY A 456 -31.60 -23.75 -4.86
C GLY A 456 -32.74 -24.76 -4.73
N ALA A 457 -33.95 -24.35 -4.36
CA ALA A 457 -35.12 -25.22 -4.34
C ALA A 457 -35.72 -25.46 -5.74
N ILE A 458 -35.51 -24.54 -6.69
CA ILE A 458 -36.08 -24.60 -8.05
C ILE A 458 -35.73 -25.89 -8.81
N PRO A 459 -34.50 -26.42 -8.77
CA PRO A 459 -34.15 -27.63 -9.53
C PRO A 459 -34.71 -28.94 -8.96
N ILE A 460 -35.22 -28.94 -7.72
CA ILE A 460 -35.73 -30.14 -7.04
C ILE A 460 -36.97 -30.71 -7.76
N PRO A 461 -38.05 -29.93 -8.02
CA PRO A 461 -39.23 -30.43 -8.71
C PRO A 461 -39.03 -30.70 -10.21
N LEU A 462 -37.89 -30.31 -10.80
CA LEU A 462 -37.58 -30.59 -12.21
C LEU A 462 -37.17 -32.05 -12.46
N ASP A 463 -36.80 -32.76 -11.38
CA ASP A 463 -36.60 -34.22 -11.32
C ASP A 463 -35.88 -34.82 -12.55
N TRP A 464 -34.63 -34.42 -12.78
CA TRP A 464 -33.82 -34.91 -13.91
C TRP A 464 -33.08 -36.21 -13.57
N ASP A 465 -33.51 -36.93 -12.53
CA ASP A 465 -32.87 -38.15 -12.00
C ASP A 465 -31.36 -37.98 -11.72
N ARG A 466 -30.94 -36.78 -11.29
CA ARG A 466 -29.52 -36.51 -11.00
C ARG A 466 -29.22 -36.56 -9.51
N PRO A 467 -28.13 -37.23 -9.08
CA PRO A 467 -27.76 -37.29 -7.66
C PRO A 467 -27.61 -35.92 -6.97
N TRP A 468 -27.23 -34.88 -7.71
CA TRP A 468 -27.07 -33.53 -7.18
C TRP A 468 -28.39 -32.79 -6.91
N GLN A 469 -29.52 -33.26 -7.46
CA GLN A 469 -30.86 -32.70 -7.20
C GLN A 469 -31.49 -33.19 -5.89
N ALA A 470 -30.89 -34.21 -5.26
CA ALA A 470 -31.44 -34.78 -4.03
C ALA A 470 -31.45 -33.77 -2.88
N TRP A 471 -32.51 -33.80 -2.06
CA TRP A 471 -32.60 -32.97 -0.86
C TRP A 471 -31.47 -33.29 0.13
N PRO A 472 -30.77 -32.31 0.74
CA PRO A 472 -30.94 -30.84 0.61
C PRO A 472 -29.84 -30.18 -0.25
N ILE A 473 -29.22 -30.91 -1.18
CA ILE A 473 -27.95 -30.52 -1.83
C ILE A 473 -28.05 -29.17 -2.52
N THR A 474 -29.01 -28.99 -3.43
CA THR A 474 -29.15 -27.76 -4.22
C THR A 474 -29.49 -26.53 -3.35
N VAL A 475 -30.24 -26.73 -2.27
CA VAL A 475 -30.57 -25.67 -1.29
C VAL A 475 -29.33 -25.24 -0.53
N VAL A 476 -28.52 -26.18 -0.05
CA VAL A 476 -27.26 -25.88 0.62
C VAL A 476 -26.29 -25.17 -0.33
N VAL A 477 -26.12 -25.67 -1.56
CA VAL A 477 -25.28 -25.05 -2.59
C VAL A 477 -25.73 -23.63 -2.90
N GLY A 478 -27.03 -23.44 -3.14
CA GLY A 478 -27.62 -22.12 -3.37
C GLY A 478 -27.36 -21.18 -2.20
N SER A 479 -27.48 -21.65 -0.95
CA SER A 479 -27.25 -20.84 0.25
C SER A 479 -25.81 -20.31 0.34
N PHE A 480 -24.80 -21.14 0.04
CA PHE A 480 -23.40 -20.71 0.04
C PHE A 480 -23.07 -19.78 -1.12
N ILE A 481 -23.61 -20.02 -2.32
CA ILE A 481 -23.47 -19.11 -3.47
C ILE A 481 -24.10 -17.75 -3.14
N GLY A 482 -25.32 -17.76 -2.59
CA GLY A 482 -26.02 -16.56 -2.16
C GLY A 482 -25.27 -15.79 -1.08
N HIS A 483 -24.67 -16.49 -0.11
CA HIS A 483 -23.80 -15.88 0.90
C HIS A 483 -22.60 -15.15 0.27
N LEU A 484 -21.91 -15.78 -0.68
CA LEU A 484 -20.76 -15.18 -1.36
C LEU A 484 -21.16 -13.94 -2.16
N ILE A 485 -22.18 -14.06 -3.01
CA ILE A 485 -22.65 -12.95 -3.85
C ILE A 485 -23.06 -11.77 -2.97
N ALA A 486 -23.85 -12.03 -1.93
CA ALA A 486 -24.32 -10.97 -1.05
C ALA A 486 -23.20 -10.37 -0.19
N THR A 487 -22.14 -11.13 0.11
CA THR A 487 -20.93 -10.58 0.73
C THR A 487 -20.23 -9.61 -0.21
N ILE A 488 -19.99 -10.02 -1.46
CA ILE A 488 -19.32 -9.17 -2.46
C ILE A 488 -20.13 -7.90 -2.71
N LEU A 489 -21.43 -8.03 -2.99
CA LEU A 489 -22.32 -6.88 -3.20
C LEU A 489 -22.40 -5.99 -1.96
N GLY A 490 -22.49 -6.58 -0.77
CA GLY A 490 -22.55 -5.83 0.48
C GLY A 490 -21.30 -5.02 0.76
N GLU A 491 -20.12 -5.47 0.33
CA GLU A 491 -18.87 -4.71 0.45
C GLU A 491 -18.67 -3.69 -0.68
N LEU A 492 -19.24 -3.93 -1.87
CA LEU A 492 -19.21 -2.97 -3.00
C LEU A 492 -20.20 -1.81 -2.84
N LEU A 493 -21.29 -2.02 -2.09
CA LEU A 493 -22.37 -1.05 -1.88
C LEU A 493 -22.20 -0.22 -0.58
N GLN A 494 -21.14 -0.46 0.19
CA GLN A 494 -20.71 0.40 1.31
C GLN A 494 -19.96 1.63 0.79
#